data_AF-R9MVC2-F1
#
_entry.id   AF-R9MVC2-F1
#
_cell.length_a   1.000
_cell.length_b   1.000
_cell.length_c   1.000
_cell.angle_alpha   90.00
_cell.angle_beta   90.00
_cell.angle_gamma   90.00
#
_symmetry.space_group_name_H-M   'P 1'
#
loop_
_entity.id
_entity.type
_entity.pdbx_description
1 polymer ?
#
loop_
_entity_poly.entity_id
_entity_poly.type
_entity_poly.pdbx_seq_one_letter_code
_entity_poly.pdbx_strand_id
1 'polypeptide(L)'
;MEVKDCKVQLQGTLYIDSIFLLNLVMDLYLLTLTCRILGKTATYSRIFAGSVIGAAGYCTILCLPGLTYMLKVLLGMLPLGAFMIKISCRTKGIKELLRGEGYLFSVSFLIGGFIIFLKGRIPFLNGQGDTVSATAGIGFAGFVICRKVIDRYQRKRKEHFCKVLLPGDEGIVEVMALIDTGNGLTEPISKKPVAILEENEWKKLKIWMKPEKYKIIPYHSIGKDRGMLEGYEIDAVEIKSDAGDKRFDKVIIAIFKGKISQKGSYQMILPPELSI
;
A
#
# COMPACT_ATOMS: atom_id res chain seq x y z
N MET A 1 47.19 -16.24 50.47
CA MET A 1 46.57 -14.92 50.26
C MET A 1 45.68 -15.02 49.04
N GLU A 2 44.39 -15.30 49.26
CA GLU A 2 43.38 -15.36 48.21
C GLU A 2 42.91 -13.95 47.87
N VAL A 3 43.05 -13.55 46.61
CA VAL A 3 42.43 -12.35 46.08
C VAL A 3 40.96 -12.69 45.78
N LYS A 4 40.06 -12.26 46.66
CA LYS A 4 38.61 -12.37 46.49
C LYS A 4 38.13 -11.50 45.32
N ASP A 5 37.46 -12.16 44.38
CA ASP A 5 36.32 -11.67 43.59
C ASP A 5 36.28 -10.17 43.26
N CYS A 6 37.00 -9.78 42.20
CA CYS A 6 36.69 -8.54 41.49
C CYS A 6 35.44 -8.76 40.62
N LYS A 7 34.25 -8.66 41.23
CA LYS A 7 33.00 -8.53 40.46
C LYS A 7 32.93 -7.14 39.86
N VAL A 8 33.55 -6.96 38.68
CA VAL A 8 33.25 -5.83 37.81
C VAL A 8 31.84 -6.04 37.25
N GLN A 9 30.83 -5.54 37.95
CA GLN A 9 29.54 -5.27 37.32
C GLN A 9 29.80 -4.19 36.26
N LEU A 10 29.87 -4.59 34.99
CA LEU A 10 29.79 -3.67 33.87
C LEU A 10 28.39 -3.05 33.87
N GLN A 11 28.20 -2.03 34.69
CA GLN A 11 27.05 -1.14 34.67
C GLN A 11 27.20 -0.32 33.38
N GLY A 12 26.57 -0.79 32.29
CA GLY A 12 26.62 -0.08 31.02
C GLY A 12 26.06 1.33 31.18
N THR A 13 26.88 2.35 30.94
CA THR A 13 26.43 3.75 30.90
C THR A 13 25.49 3.92 29.72
N LEU A 14 24.21 4.10 30.00
CA LEU A 14 23.17 4.27 29.00
C LEU A 14 23.01 5.77 28.69
N TYR A 15 23.51 6.22 27.55
CA TYR A 15 23.38 7.62 27.14
C TYR A 15 21.99 7.86 26.54
N ILE A 16 21.15 8.63 27.24
CA ILE A 16 19.79 8.97 26.79
C ILE A 16 19.82 9.63 25.40
N ASP A 17 20.80 10.49 25.13
CA ASP A 17 20.94 11.17 23.83
C ASP A 17 21.13 10.18 22.67
N SER A 18 21.91 9.11 22.92
CA SER A 18 22.16 8.05 21.94
C SER A 18 20.91 7.22 21.68
N ILE A 19 20.12 6.94 22.72
CA ILE A 19 18.82 6.25 22.61
C ILE A 19 17.80 7.10 21.88
N PHE A 20 17.74 8.39 22.21
CA PHE A 20 16.86 9.34 21.56
C PHE A 20 17.15 9.40 20.06
N LEU A 21 18.43 9.57 19.69
CA LEU A 21 18.83 9.64 18.28
C LEU A 21 18.54 8.33 17.54
N LEU A 22 18.84 7.19 18.15
CA LEU A 22 18.54 5.89 17.54
C LEU A 22 17.03 5.72 17.31
N ASN A 23 16.21 5.96 18.32
CA ASN A 23 14.75 5.85 18.20
C ASN A 23 14.19 6.86 17.21
N LEU A 24 14.73 8.08 17.16
CA LEU A 24 14.32 9.08 16.18
C LEU A 24 14.55 8.57 14.75
N VAL A 25 15.74 8.02 14.47
CA VAL A 25 16.07 7.47 13.15
C VAL A 25 15.23 6.23 12.83
N MET A 26 15.05 5.33 13.78
CA MET A 26 14.25 4.13 13.59
C MET A 26 12.77 4.49 13.33
N ASP A 27 12.20 5.40 14.12
CA ASP A 27 10.83 5.86 13.95
C ASP A 27 10.63 6.56 12.61
N LEU A 28 11.63 7.28 12.09
CA LEU A 28 11.58 7.86 10.74
C LEU A 28 11.41 6.75 9.68
N TYR A 29 12.15 5.65 9.80
CA TYR A 29 12.03 4.50 8.89
C TYR A 29 10.67 3.82 9.02
N LEU A 30 10.25 3.52 10.25
CA LEU A 30 9.03 2.79 10.54
C LEU A 30 7.78 3.57 10.11
N LEU A 31 7.67 4.85 10.46
CA LEU A 31 6.53 5.68 10.10
C LEU A 31 6.46 5.93 8.59
N THR A 32 7.61 6.12 7.93
CA THR A 32 7.65 6.27 6.46
C THR A 32 7.10 5.04 5.75
N LEU A 33 7.53 3.84 6.14
CA LEU A 33 7.02 2.59 5.56
C LEU A 33 5.55 2.38 5.93
N THR A 34 5.17 2.62 7.18
CA THR A 34 3.81 2.41 7.67
C THR A 34 2.80 3.31 6.96
N CYS A 35 3.05 4.62 6.85
CA CYS A 35 2.14 5.50 6.12
C CYS A 35 2.09 5.16 4.61
N ARG A 36 3.20 4.66 4.02
CA ARG A 36 3.23 4.19 2.62
C ARG A 36 2.39 2.94 2.40
N ILE A 37 2.43 1.97 3.31
CA ILE A 37 1.59 0.77 3.30
C ILE A 37 0.11 1.15 3.46
N LEU A 38 -0.19 2.11 4.32
CA LEU A 38 -1.54 2.66 4.50
C LEU A 38 -2.03 3.48 3.29
N GLY A 39 -1.18 3.82 2.34
CA GLY A 39 -1.52 4.65 1.18
C GLY A 39 -1.88 6.09 1.55
N LYS A 40 -1.41 6.60 2.68
CA LYS A 40 -1.70 7.97 3.14
C LYS A 40 -0.61 8.92 2.63
N THR A 41 -1.02 10.10 2.16
CA THR A 41 -0.10 11.18 1.78
C THR A 41 0.45 11.83 3.04
N ALA A 42 1.51 11.27 3.62
CA ALA A 42 2.22 11.85 4.76
C ALA A 42 3.29 12.83 4.26
N THR A 43 3.34 14.03 4.85
CA THR A 43 4.39 15.02 4.57
C THR A 43 5.62 14.71 5.43
N TYR A 44 6.83 15.03 4.94
CA TYR A 44 8.06 14.82 5.69
C TYR A 44 8.01 15.43 7.10
N SER A 45 7.43 16.62 7.26
CA SER A 45 7.28 17.29 8.56
C SER A 45 6.41 16.51 9.55
N ARG A 46 5.36 15.82 9.07
CA ARG A 46 4.47 15.03 9.94
C ARG A 46 5.14 13.75 10.41
N ILE A 47 5.86 13.09 9.50
CA ILE A 47 6.65 11.90 9.84
C ILE A 47 7.70 12.29 10.88
N PHE A 48 8.44 13.37 10.63
CA PHE A 48 9.45 13.87 11.57
C PHE A 48 8.85 14.22 12.94
N ALA A 49 7.73 14.93 12.98
CA ALA A 49 7.04 15.23 14.24
C ALA A 49 6.60 13.96 14.98
N GLY A 50 6.06 12.97 14.26
CA GLY A 50 5.72 11.66 14.82
C GLY A 50 6.94 10.94 15.40
N SER A 51 8.07 10.95 14.70
CA SER A 51 9.31 10.31 15.14
C SER A 51 9.93 11.00 16.36
N VAL A 52 9.89 12.33 16.44
CA VAL A 52 10.35 13.08 17.62
C VAL A 52 9.48 12.74 18.84
N ILE A 53 8.16 12.68 18.65
CA ILE A 53 7.23 12.29 19.72
C ILE A 53 7.48 10.86 20.18
N GLY A 54 7.73 9.92 19.26
CA GLY A 54 8.10 8.55 19.57
C GLY A 54 9.40 8.47 20.37
N ALA A 55 10.47 9.08 19.87
CA ALA A 55 11.77 9.08 20.52
C ALA A 55 11.74 9.73 21.92
N ALA A 56 11.12 10.91 22.04
CA ALA A 56 10.97 11.61 23.32
C ALA A 56 10.09 10.81 24.29
N GLY A 57 8.94 10.31 23.81
CA GLY A 57 8.01 9.50 24.61
C GLY A 57 8.63 8.19 25.10
N TYR A 58 9.43 7.53 24.25
CA TYR A 58 10.17 6.33 24.66
C TYR A 58 11.14 6.64 25.81
N CYS A 59 11.92 7.72 25.69
CA CYS A 59 12.87 8.12 26.73
C CYS A 59 12.15 8.48 28.04
N THR A 60 11.05 9.24 27.99
CA THR A 60 10.30 9.60 29.19
C THR A 60 9.69 8.38 29.88
N ILE A 61 9.06 7.47 29.13
CA ILE A 61 8.47 6.23 29.66
C ILE A 61 9.54 5.33 30.28
N LEU A 62 10.71 5.23 29.65
CA LEU A 62 11.83 4.42 30.17
C LEU A 62 12.30 4.95 31.53
N CYS A 63 12.38 6.27 31.70
CA CYS A 63 12.81 6.93 32.93
C CYS A 63 11.78 6.93 34.07
N LEU A 64 10.53 6.50 33.85
CA LEU A 64 9.53 6.44 34.93
C LEU A 64 9.92 5.40 36.00
N PRO A 65 10.11 5.80 37.27
CA PRO A 65 10.42 4.87 38.35
C PRO A 65 9.15 4.11 38.80
N GLY A 66 9.34 2.93 39.42
CA GLY A 66 8.25 2.22 40.11
C GLY A 66 7.28 1.41 39.25
N LEU A 67 7.41 1.43 37.91
CA LEU A 67 6.59 0.62 37.00
C LEU A 67 7.39 -0.57 36.44
N THR A 68 6.74 -1.75 36.37
CA THR A 68 7.33 -2.92 35.70
C THR A 68 7.47 -2.66 34.20
N TYR A 69 8.45 -3.31 33.56
CA TYR A 69 8.68 -3.14 32.12
C TYR A 69 7.44 -3.48 31.28
N MET A 70 6.74 -4.56 31.63
CA MET A 70 5.50 -4.96 30.94
C MET A 70 4.44 -3.84 30.99
N LEU A 71 4.30 -3.17 32.13
CA LEU A 71 3.34 -2.09 32.30
C LEU A 71 3.74 -0.84 31.51
N LYS A 72 5.05 -0.53 31.43
CA LYS A 72 5.58 0.54 30.57
C LYS A 72 5.27 0.28 29.09
N VAL A 73 5.40 -0.96 28.64
CA VAL A 73 5.05 -1.33 27.25
C VAL A 73 3.56 -1.18 27.00
N LEU A 74 2.72 -1.76 27.86
CA LEU A 74 1.27 -1.79 27.64
C LEU A 74 0.60 -0.41 27.77
N LEU A 75 0.92 0.34 28.83
CA LEU A 75 0.27 1.62 29.12
C LEU A 75 1.01 2.83 28.54
N GLY A 76 2.29 2.68 28.21
CA GLY A 76 3.10 3.76 27.65
C GLY A 76 3.30 3.61 26.15
N MET A 77 4.01 2.55 25.75
CA MET A 77 4.52 2.43 24.37
C MET A 77 3.43 2.15 23.34
N LEU A 78 2.39 1.38 23.68
CA LEU A 78 1.23 1.15 22.79
C LEU A 78 0.48 2.47 22.47
N PRO A 79 -0.03 3.23 23.46
CA PRO A 79 -0.66 4.53 23.19
C PRO A 79 0.25 5.52 22.47
N LEU A 80 1.56 5.52 22.78
CA LEU A 80 2.53 6.36 22.09
C LEU A 80 2.60 6.04 20.59
N GLY A 81 2.68 4.76 20.23
CA GLY A 81 2.65 4.31 18.84
C GLY A 81 1.37 4.75 18.12
N ALA A 82 0.21 4.59 18.76
CA ALA A 82 -1.06 5.08 18.22
C ALA A 82 -1.04 6.61 17.98
N PHE A 83 -0.47 7.38 18.90
CA PHE A 83 -0.36 8.84 18.76
C PHE A 83 0.56 9.24 17.60
N MET A 84 1.72 8.57 17.45
CA MET A 84 2.64 8.78 16.32
C MET A 84 1.95 8.53 14.98
N ILE A 85 1.16 7.45 14.87
CA ILE A 85 0.40 7.10 13.66
C ILE A 85 -0.69 8.13 13.37
N LYS A 86 -1.42 8.58 14.40
CA LYS A 86 -2.47 9.58 14.26
C LYS A 86 -1.93 10.90 13.69
N ILE A 87 -0.76 11.36 14.17
CA ILE A 87 -0.10 12.58 13.69
C ILE A 87 0.44 12.37 12.27
N SER A 88 1.14 11.27 12.03
CA SER A 88 1.85 11.02 10.77
C SER A 88 0.87 10.76 9.63
N CYS A 89 -0.07 9.83 9.82
CA CYS A 89 -0.92 9.33 8.75
C CYS A 89 -2.35 9.91 8.75
N ARG A 90 -2.74 10.75 9.73
CA ARG A 90 -4.08 11.38 9.87
C ARG A 90 -5.23 10.37 9.70
N THR A 91 -5.16 9.28 10.45
CA THR A 91 -6.15 8.20 10.41
C THR A 91 -7.54 8.70 10.79
N LYS A 92 -8.56 8.31 10.02
CA LYS A 92 -9.97 8.64 10.29
C LYS A 92 -10.61 7.47 11.03
N GLY A 93 -10.77 7.62 12.35
CA GLY A 93 -11.42 6.64 13.22
C GLY A 93 -10.53 5.49 13.70
N ILE A 94 -11.09 4.66 14.59
CA ILE A 94 -10.35 3.64 15.34
C ILE A 94 -9.87 2.46 14.47
N LYS A 95 -10.66 2.06 13.47
CA LYS A 95 -10.31 0.94 12.57
C LYS A 95 -9.04 1.24 11.75
N GLU A 96 -8.93 2.45 11.23
CA GLU A 96 -7.72 2.87 10.51
C GLU A 96 -6.51 2.99 11.44
N LEU A 97 -6.73 3.47 12.67
CA LEU A 97 -5.69 3.60 13.69
C LEU A 97 -5.12 2.23 14.08
N LEU A 98 -5.98 1.27 14.43
CA LEU A 98 -5.58 -0.10 14.77
C LEU A 98 -4.87 -0.81 13.61
N ARG A 99 -5.33 -0.57 12.37
CA ARG A 99 -4.65 -1.10 11.18
C ARG A 99 -3.25 -0.50 11.02
N GLY A 100 -3.11 0.81 11.28
CA GLY A 100 -1.81 1.49 11.24
C GLY A 100 -0.85 1.01 12.32
N GLU A 101 -1.35 0.81 13.53
CA GLU A 101 -0.59 0.27 14.66
C GLU A 101 -0.12 -1.18 14.39
N GLY A 102 -0.99 -2.02 13.84
CA GLY A 102 -0.62 -3.37 13.38
C GLY A 102 0.48 -3.36 12.31
N TYR A 103 0.41 -2.43 11.34
CA TYR A 103 1.49 -2.28 10.35
C TYR A 103 2.79 -1.75 10.97
N LEU A 104 2.71 -0.82 11.91
CA LEU A 104 3.89 -0.29 12.62
C LEU A 104 4.65 -1.42 13.31
N PHE A 105 3.95 -2.27 14.07
CA PHE A 105 4.56 -3.42 14.73
C PHE A 105 5.09 -4.46 13.75
N SER A 106 4.37 -4.70 12.65
CA SER A 106 4.83 -5.64 11.61
C SER A 106 6.15 -5.17 10.97
N VAL A 107 6.25 -3.89 10.61
CA VAL A 107 7.48 -3.32 10.04
C VAL A 107 8.59 -3.28 11.09
N SER A 108 8.28 -2.93 12.34
CA SER A 108 9.23 -2.94 13.46
C SER A 108 9.82 -4.34 13.67
N PHE A 109 8.98 -5.37 13.70
CA PHE A 109 9.42 -6.75 13.81
C PHE A 109 10.33 -7.17 12.65
N LEU A 110 9.98 -6.80 11.41
CA LEU A 110 10.81 -7.13 10.24
C LEU A 110 12.17 -6.44 10.27
N ILE A 111 12.21 -5.13 10.51
CA ILE A 111 13.48 -4.37 10.56
C ILE A 111 14.31 -4.78 11.77
N GLY A 112 13.71 -4.89 12.95
CA GLY A 112 14.38 -5.34 14.17
C GLY A 112 14.92 -6.76 14.03
N GLY A 113 14.13 -7.68 13.48
CA GLY A 113 14.56 -9.04 13.18
C GLY A 113 15.72 -9.09 12.17
N PHE A 114 15.68 -8.24 11.15
CA PHE A 114 16.78 -8.11 10.18
C PHE A 114 18.08 -7.61 10.83
N ILE A 115 17.99 -6.62 11.72
CA ILE A 115 19.13 -6.12 12.50
C ILE A 115 19.73 -7.23 13.36
N ILE A 116 18.90 -7.93 14.14
CA ILE A 116 19.33 -9.02 15.02
C ILE A 116 19.99 -10.14 14.20
N PHE A 117 19.36 -10.52 13.08
CA PHE A 117 19.89 -11.56 12.19
C PHE A 117 21.27 -11.21 11.63
N LEU A 118 21.44 -9.99 11.10
CA LEU A 118 22.72 -9.58 10.51
C LEU A 118 23.82 -9.41 11.56
N LYS A 119 23.51 -8.82 12.71
CA LYS A 119 24.42 -8.78 13.85
C LYS A 119 24.87 -10.19 14.23
N GLY A 120 23.91 -11.12 14.39
CA GLY A 120 24.17 -12.54 14.68
C GLY A 120 25.06 -13.27 13.69
N ARG A 121 25.05 -12.87 12.41
CA ARG A 121 25.81 -13.54 11.33
C ARG A 121 27.18 -12.93 11.06
N ILE A 122 27.40 -11.67 11.44
CA ILE A 122 28.64 -10.94 11.13
C ILE A 122 29.34 -10.63 12.46
N PRO A 123 30.38 -11.40 12.85
CA PRO A 123 31.03 -11.25 14.15
C PRO A 123 31.56 -9.84 14.44
N PHE A 124 31.97 -9.11 13.40
CA PHE A 124 32.41 -7.71 13.50
C PHE A 124 31.32 -6.75 13.97
N LEU A 125 30.04 -7.07 13.74
CA LEU A 125 28.88 -6.28 14.18
C LEU A 125 28.34 -6.68 15.57
N ASN A 126 28.83 -7.80 16.12
CA ASN A 126 28.46 -8.31 17.45
C ASN A 126 29.46 -7.95 18.55
N GLY A 127 30.67 -7.48 18.18
CA GLY A 127 31.73 -7.15 19.13
C GLY A 127 31.63 -5.77 19.76
N GLN A 128 32.71 -5.35 20.43
CA GLN A 128 32.94 -4.07 21.15
C GLN A 128 32.73 -2.77 20.32
N GLY A 129 32.23 -2.90 19.09
CA GLY A 129 31.85 -1.85 18.16
C GLY A 129 30.35 -1.81 17.84
N ASP A 130 29.46 -2.34 18.71
CA ASP A 130 28.01 -2.09 18.62
C ASP A 130 27.70 -0.61 18.86
N THR A 131 27.99 0.17 17.82
CA THR A 131 27.76 1.58 17.76
C THR A 131 26.32 1.80 17.32
N VAL A 132 25.68 2.79 17.93
CA VAL A 132 24.35 3.28 17.51
C VAL A 132 24.31 3.51 15.99
N SER A 133 25.40 4.01 15.42
CA SER A 133 25.58 4.22 13.98
C SER A 133 25.52 2.92 13.16
N ALA A 134 26.15 1.83 13.61
CA ALA A 134 26.08 0.53 12.93
C ALA A 134 24.65 -0.02 12.95
N THR A 135 23.96 0.08 14.09
CA THR A 135 22.56 -0.34 14.21
C THR A 135 21.64 0.45 13.28
N ALA A 136 21.78 1.78 13.26
CA ALA A 136 21.04 2.65 12.36
C ALA A 136 21.34 2.35 10.88
N GLY A 137 22.60 2.06 10.52
CA GLY A 137 23.02 1.71 9.16
C GLY A 137 22.41 0.40 8.66
N ILE A 138 22.37 -0.64 9.51
CA ILE A 138 21.70 -1.91 9.18
C ILE A 138 20.18 -1.69 9.05
N GLY A 139 19.60 -0.92 9.98
CA GLY A 139 18.20 -0.52 9.93
C GLY A 139 17.85 0.21 8.62
N PHE A 140 18.75 1.08 8.15
CA PHE A 140 18.60 1.78 6.87
C PHE A 140 18.61 0.80 5.68
N ALA A 141 19.51 -0.17 5.66
CA ALA A 141 19.52 -1.21 4.63
C ALA A 141 18.19 -2.00 4.61
N GLY A 142 17.69 -2.40 5.80
CA GLY A 142 16.38 -3.02 5.95
C GLY A 142 15.24 -2.13 5.44
N PHE A 143 15.25 -0.85 5.80
CA PHE A 143 14.30 0.15 5.31
C PHE A 143 14.29 0.26 3.77
N VAL A 144 15.47 0.33 3.13
CA VAL A 144 15.58 0.41 1.68
C VAL A 144 15.03 -0.85 1.01
N ILE A 145 15.32 -2.03 1.55
CA ILE A 145 14.80 -3.31 1.03
C ILE A 145 13.28 -3.34 1.16
N CYS A 146 12.73 -3.09 2.35
CA CYS A 146 11.29 -3.06 2.57
C CYS A 146 10.60 -2.04 1.66
N ARG A 147 11.17 -0.84 1.51
CA ARG A 147 10.64 0.18 0.59
C ARG A 147 10.58 -0.32 -0.86
N LYS A 148 11.66 -0.93 -1.36
CA LYS A 148 11.69 -1.48 -2.74
C LYS A 148 10.66 -2.59 -2.93
N VAL A 149 10.50 -3.48 -1.94
CA VAL A 149 9.49 -4.56 -1.98
C VAL A 149 8.07 -3.98 -2.01
N ILE A 150 7.78 -3.01 -1.13
CA ILE A 150 6.47 -2.33 -1.09
C ILE A 150 6.21 -1.62 -2.43
N ASP A 151 7.20 -0.91 -2.98
CA ASP A 151 7.07 -0.21 -4.25
C ASP A 151 6.85 -1.16 -5.43
N ARG A 152 7.51 -2.32 -5.43
CA ARG A 152 7.31 -3.35 -6.45
C ARG A 152 5.92 -3.99 -6.33
N TYR A 153 5.47 -4.28 -5.11
CA TYR A 153 4.12 -4.80 -4.87
C TYR A 153 3.03 -3.81 -5.27
N GLN A 154 3.19 -2.53 -4.91
CA GLN A 154 2.25 -1.46 -5.27
C GLN A 154 2.22 -1.22 -6.78
N ARG A 155 3.37 -1.25 -7.47
CA ARG A 155 3.41 -1.16 -8.94
C ARG A 155 2.72 -2.34 -9.61
N LYS A 156 3.01 -3.58 -9.20
CA LYS A 156 2.35 -4.77 -9.75
C LYS A 156 0.83 -4.74 -9.53
N ARG A 157 0.38 -4.21 -8.39
CA ARG A 157 -1.05 -3.98 -8.14
C ARG A 157 -1.66 -2.97 -9.10
N LYS A 158 -0.94 -1.90 -9.45
CA LYS A 158 -1.38 -0.90 -10.43
C LYS A 158 -1.39 -1.44 -11.86
N GLU A 159 -0.52 -2.38 -12.23
CA GLU A 159 -0.52 -2.99 -13.57
C GLU A 159 -1.84 -3.66 -13.93
N HIS A 160 -2.67 -4.02 -12.95
CA HIS A 160 -3.99 -4.60 -13.19
C HIS A 160 -5.10 -3.53 -13.31
N PHE A 161 -4.78 -2.24 -13.14
CA PHE A 161 -5.76 -1.16 -13.25
C PHE A 161 -5.25 -0.07 -14.19
N CYS A 162 -6.07 0.32 -15.15
CA CYS A 162 -5.74 1.41 -16.06
C CYS A 162 -6.86 2.46 -16.08
N LYS A 163 -6.53 3.67 -16.53
CA LYS A 163 -7.52 4.69 -16.82
C LYS A 163 -7.95 4.56 -18.26
N VAL A 164 -9.25 4.56 -18.49
CA VAL A 164 -9.85 4.51 -19.82
C VAL A 164 -10.60 5.81 -20.05
N LEU A 165 -10.34 6.43 -21.20
CA LEU A 165 -10.96 7.66 -21.66
C LEU A 165 -11.90 7.32 -22.80
N LEU A 166 -13.19 7.58 -22.59
CA LEU A 166 -14.27 7.33 -23.53
C LEU A 166 -14.81 8.67 -24.02
N PRO A 167 -14.92 8.91 -25.34
CA PRO A 167 -15.60 10.10 -25.84
C PRO A 167 -17.08 10.03 -25.46
N GLY A 168 -17.56 10.96 -24.65
CA GLY A 168 -18.96 11.04 -24.22
C GLY A 168 -19.70 12.24 -24.77
N ASP A 169 -20.95 12.38 -24.33
CA ASP A 169 -21.89 13.38 -24.84
C ASP A 169 -21.43 14.82 -24.54
N GLU A 170 -20.90 15.05 -23.33
CA GLU A 170 -20.47 16.37 -22.82
C GLU A 170 -18.93 16.50 -22.73
N GLY A 171 -18.19 15.56 -23.33
CA GLY A 171 -16.74 15.51 -23.27
C GLY A 171 -16.21 14.12 -22.91
N ILE A 172 -14.93 14.05 -22.53
CA ILE A 172 -14.28 12.77 -22.22
C ILE A 172 -14.76 12.25 -20.86
N VAL A 173 -15.28 11.02 -20.85
CA VAL A 173 -15.63 10.27 -19.64
C VAL A 173 -14.43 9.43 -19.23
N GLU A 174 -13.84 9.74 -18.07
CA GLU A 174 -12.74 8.99 -17.48
C GLU A 174 -13.28 7.91 -16.54
N VAL A 175 -12.90 6.65 -16.79
CA VAL A 175 -13.27 5.51 -15.94
C VAL A 175 -12.03 4.72 -15.52
N MET A 176 -12.05 4.17 -14.31
CA MET A 176 -11.05 3.21 -13.87
C MET A 176 -11.46 1.81 -14.35
N ALA A 177 -10.54 1.12 -15.02
CA ALA A 177 -10.75 -0.25 -15.50
C ALA A 177 -9.85 -1.24 -14.77
N LEU A 178 -10.37 -2.45 -14.52
CA LEU A 178 -9.59 -3.62 -14.15
C LEU A 178 -9.19 -4.37 -15.42
N ILE A 179 -7.89 -4.54 -15.66
CA ILE A 179 -7.35 -5.42 -16.69
C ILE A 179 -7.51 -6.86 -16.15
N ASP A 180 -8.45 -7.60 -16.72
CA ASP A 180 -8.83 -8.92 -16.23
C ASP A 180 -8.44 -10.00 -17.25
N THR A 181 -7.36 -10.73 -16.94
CA THR A 181 -6.91 -11.86 -17.75
C THR A 181 -7.87 -13.06 -17.69
N GLY A 182 -8.80 -13.09 -16.74
CA GLY A 182 -9.85 -14.11 -16.66
C GLY A 182 -11.08 -13.79 -17.52
N ASN A 183 -11.22 -12.55 -17.99
CA ASN A 183 -12.35 -12.15 -18.81
C ASN A 183 -12.09 -12.51 -20.29
N GLY A 184 -12.49 -13.72 -20.69
CA GLY A 184 -12.47 -14.18 -22.07
C GLY A 184 -13.72 -13.83 -22.89
N LEU A 185 -14.45 -12.77 -22.53
CA LEU A 185 -15.68 -12.41 -23.21
C LEU A 185 -15.39 -11.90 -24.63
N THR A 186 -15.93 -12.59 -25.62
CA THR A 186 -15.78 -12.25 -27.04
C THR A 186 -17.13 -12.09 -27.71
N GLU A 187 -17.24 -11.16 -28.65
CA GLU A 187 -18.44 -11.02 -29.46
C GLU A 187 -18.53 -12.21 -30.45
N PRO A 188 -19.68 -12.91 -30.54
CA PRO A 188 -19.76 -14.21 -31.22
C PRO A 188 -19.50 -14.18 -32.72
N ILE A 189 -19.79 -13.06 -33.40
CA ILE A 189 -19.67 -12.92 -34.87
C ILE A 189 -18.27 -12.46 -35.26
N SER A 190 -17.82 -11.31 -34.76
CA SER A 190 -16.53 -10.69 -35.09
C SER A 190 -15.35 -11.27 -34.31
N LYS A 191 -15.61 -12.05 -33.25
CA LYS A 191 -14.60 -12.59 -32.32
C LYS A 191 -13.74 -11.53 -31.62
N LYS A 192 -14.15 -10.26 -31.69
CA LYS A 192 -13.47 -9.18 -30.99
C LYS A 192 -13.62 -9.33 -29.48
N PRO A 193 -12.59 -8.94 -28.71
CA PRO A 193 -12.67 -8.87 -27.26
C PRO A 193 -13.71 -7.83 -26.83
N VAL A 194 -14.39 -8.11 -25.72
CA VAL A 194 -15.48 -7.27 -25.19
C VAL A 194 -15.07 -6.68 -23.85
N ALA A 195 -15.03 -5.36 -23.77
CA ALA A 195 -14.92 -4.66 -22.50
C ALA A 195 -16.30 -4.52 -21.86
N ILE A 196 -16.37 -4.49 -20.53
CA ILE A 196 -17.62 -4.40 -19.78
C ILE A 196 -17.63 -3.09 -19.00
N LEU A 197 -18.66 -2.26 -19.15
CA LEU A 197 -18.80 -0.97 -18.48
C LEU A 197 -20.07 -0.92 -17.62
N GLU A 198 -19.99 -0.31 -16.45
CA GLU A 198 -21.17 -0.04 -15.61
C GLU A 198 -22.19 0.85 -16.33
N GLU A 199 -23.48 0.54 -16.17
CA GLU A 199 -24.58 1.27 -16.83
C GLU A 199 -24.58 2.78 -16.50
N ASN A 200 -24.18 3.16 -15.29
CA ASN A 200 -24.14 4.57 -14.87
C ASN A 200 -23.14 5.40 -15.68
N GLU A 201 -22.01 4.81 -16.06
CA GLU A 201 -21.02 5.46 -16.92
C GLU A 201 -21.47 5.40 -18.39
N TRP A 202 -22.07 4.28 -18.81
CA TRP A 202 -22.63 4.15 -20.16
C TRP A 202 -23.71 5.18 -20.50
N LYS A 203 -24.53 5.59 -19.52
CA LYS A 203 -25.58 6.62 -19.71
C LYS A 203 -25.05 8.00 -20.15
N LYS A 204 -23.75 8.26 -20.02
CA LYS A 204 -23.06 9.49 -20.44
C LYS A 204 -22.52 9.41 -21.87
N LEU A 205 -22.74 8.28 -22.54
CA LEU A 205 -22.17 7.91 -23.83
C LEU A 205 -23.28 7.70 -24.90
N LYS A 206 -24.39 8.45 -24.80
CA LYS A 206 -25.57 8.25 -25.68
C LYS A 206 -25.27 8.48 -27.15
N ILE A 207 -24.26 9.30 -27.48
CA ILE A 207 -23.76 9.49 -28.85
C ILE A 207 -23.40 8.17 -29.57
N TRP A 208 -23.12 7.11 -28.80
CA TRP A 208 -22.75 5.78 -29.30
C TRP A 208 -23.93 4.79 -29.38
N MET A 209 -25.13 5.16 -28.92
CA MET A 209 -26.32 4.31 -28.93
C MET A 209 -26.97 4.25 -30.31
N LYS A 210 -26.21 3.75 -31.30
CA LYS A 210 -26.64 3.63 -32.68
C LYS A 210 -27.17 2.21 -32.95
N PRO A 211 -28.37 2.04 -33.53
CA PRO A 211 -28.94 0.72 -33.81
C PRO A 211 -28.02 -0.21 -34.61
N GLU A 212 -27.28 0.33 -35.58
CA GLU A 212 -26.35 -0.43 -36.42
C GLU A 212 -25.09 -0.91 -35.68
N LYS A 213 -24.77 -0.32 -34.52
CA LYS A 213 -23.65 -0.71 -33.66
C LYS A 213 -24.06 -1.63 -32.52
N TYR A 214 -25.36 -1.84 -32.32
CA TYR A 214 -25.90 -2.66 -31.25
C TYR A 214 -25.53 -4.14 -31.43
N LYS A 215 -25.18 -4.78 -30.31
CA LYS A 215 -24.80 -6.19 -30.22
C LYS A 215 -25.46 -6.82 -29.02
N ILE A 216 -25.79 -8.10 -29.16
CA ILE A 216 -26.17 -8.97 -28.05
C ILE A 216 -25.06 -9.99 -27.86
N ILE A 217 -24.46 -10.01 -26.68
CA ILE A 217 -23.26 -10.77 -26.37
C ILE A 217 -23.61 -11.85 -25.34
N PRO A 218 -23.65 -13.13 -25.74
CA PRO A 218 -23.84 -14.22 -24.79
C PRO A 218 -22.63 -14.31 -23.85
N TYR A 219 -22.89 -14.59 -22.58
CA TYR A 219 -21.85 -14.80 -21.58
C TYR A 219 -22.24 -15.89 -20.60
N HIS A 220 -21.24 -16.42 -19.91
CA HIS A 220 -21.38 -17.39 -18.83
C HIS A 220 -20.69 -16.83 -17.58
N SER A 221 -21.31 -16.99 -16.41
CA SER A 221 -20.70 -16.60 -15.14
C SER A 221 -21.11 -17.52 -14.00
N ILE A 222 -20.39 -17.46 -12.88
CA ILE A 222 -20.78 -18.16 -11.66
C ILE A 222 -22.18 -17.70 -11.24
N GLY A 223 -23.11 -18.64 -11.11
CA GLY A 223 -24.51 -18.37 -10.79
C GLY A 223 -25.39 -17.97 -11.97
N LYS A 224 -24.85 -17.88 -13.20
CA LYS A 224 -25.64 -17.60 -14.41
C LYS A 224 -25.08 -18.34 -15.63
N ASP A 225 -25.69 -19.49 -15.90
CA ASP A 225 -25.24 -20.40 -16.95
C ASP A 225 -25.39 -19.83 -18.38
N ARG A 226 -26.50 -19.12 -18.63
CA ARG A 226 -26.83 -18.52 -19.94
C ARG A 226 -27.22 -17.06 -19.77
N GLY A 227 -26.25 -16.17 -19.81
CA GLY A 227 -26.46 -14.73 -19.74
C GLY A 227 -26.37 -14.06 -21.11
N MET A 228 -27.06 -12.94 -21.25
CA MET A 228 -26.92 -12.03 -22.39
C MET A 228 -26.57 -10.63 -21.87
N LEU A 229 -25.61 -9.99 -22.53
CA LEU A 229 -25.30 -8.57 -22.33
C LEU A 229 -25.65 -7.79 -23.59
N GLU A 230 -26.19 -6.59 -23.37
CA GLU A 230 -26.30 -5.57 -24.41
C GLU A 230 -24.93 -4.93 -24.58
N GLY A 231 -24.53 -4.66 -25.82
CA GLY A 231 -23.27 -3.98 -26.10
C GLY A 231 -23.32 -3.15 -27.37
N TYR A 232 -22.33 -2.29 -27.53
CA TYR A 232 -22.19 -1.42 -28.69
C TYR A 232 -20.74 -1.37 -29.13
N GLU A 233 -20.51 -1.32 -30.44
CA GLU A 233 -19.19 -1.00 -30.97
C GLU A 233 -19.01 0.53 -31.02
N ILE A 234 -17.95 1.03 -30.36
CA ILE A 234 -17.56 2.43 -30.36
C ILE A 234 -16.29 2.64 -31.16
N ASP A 235 -16.13 3.83 -31.75
CA ASP A 235 -15.09 4.03 -32.76
C ASP A 235 -13.69 4.17 -32.17
N ALA A 236 -13.55 4.72 -30.95
CA ALA A 236 -12.25 4.90 -30.31
C ALA A 236 -12.32 4.82 -28.78
N VAL A 237 -11.31 4.19 -28.19
CA VAL A 237 -11.03 4.14 -26.75
C VAL A 237 -9.57 4.50 -26.53
N GLU A 238 -9.30 5.42 -25.62
CA GLU A 238 -7.94 5.76 -25.21
C GLU A 238 -7.64 5.21 -23.83
N ILE A 239 -6.47 4.64 -23.66
CA ILE A 239 -6.04 4.00 -22.43
C ILE A 239 -4.78 4.68 -21.96
N LYS A 240 -4.82 5.16 -20.73
CA LYS A 240 -3.69 5.81 -20.06
C LYS A 240 -3.12 4.86 -19.02
N SER A 241 -1.82 4.58 -19.14
CA SER A 241 -1.05 3.93 -18.08
C SER A 241 0.29 4.60 -17.86
N ASP A 242 0.96 4.27 -16.76
CA ASP A 242 2.31 4.74 -16.45
C ASP A 242 3.35 4.35 -17.54
N ALA A 243 3.03 3.37 -18.40
CA ALA A 243 3.88 2.90 -19.50
C ALA A 243 3.63 3.62 -20.84
N GLY A 244 2.64 4.52 -20.93
CA GLY A 244 2.28 5.26 -22.14
C GLY A 244 0.78 5.30 -22.40
N ASP A 245 0.37 6.07 -23.41
CA ASP A 245 -1.02 6.17 -23.85
C ASP A 245 -1.21 5.33 -25.13
N LYS A 246 -2.30 4.56 -25.20
CA LYS A 246 -2.62 3.72 -26.36
C LYS A 246 -4.08 3.89 -26.76
N ARG A 247 -4.31 4.04 -28.06
CA ARG A 247 -5.64 4.15 -28.64
C ARG A 247 -6.03 2.84 -29.32
N PHE A 248 -7.26 2.40 -29.09
CA PHE A 248 -7.88 1.26 -29.75
C PHE A 248 -9.10 1.72 -30.50
N ASP A 249 -9.23 1.29 -31.75
CA ASP A 249 -10.38 1.64 -32.58
C ASP A 249 -11.37 0.47 -32.69
N LYS A 250 -12.65 0.79 -32.89
CA LYS A 250 -13.75 -0.20 -33.06
C LYS A 250 -13.84 -1.23 -31.92
N VAL A 251 -13.90 -0.73 -30.69
CA VAL A 251 -13.97 -1.51 -29.45
C VAL A 251 -15.42 -1.85 -29.13
N ILE A 252 -15.68 -3.08 -28.69
CA ILE A 252 -17.00 -3.51 -28.25
C ILE A 252 -17.11 -3.31 -26.74
N ILE A 253 -18.08 -2.52 -26.31
CA ILE A 253 -18.40 -2.31 -24.90
C ILE A 253 -19.76 -2.94 -24.59
N ALA A 254 -19.77 -3.91 -23.67
CA ALA A 254 -20.96 -4.47 -23.07
C ALA A 254 -21.38 -3.67 -21.83
N ILE A 255 -22.68 -3.54 -21.62
CA ILE A 255 -23.28 -2.74 -20.55
C ILE A 255 -23.69 -3.66 -19.41
N PHE A 256 -23.12 -3.43 -18.23
CA PHE A 256 -23.46 -4.16 -17.03
C PHE A 256 -24.43 -3.37 -16.14
N LYS A 257 -25.64 -3.92 -15.98
CA LYS A 257 -26.71 -3.36 -15.14
C LYS A 257 -26.48 -3.71 -13.66
N GLY A 258 -25.40 -3.20 -13.09
CA GLY A 258 -24.98 -3.44 -11.71
C GLY A 258 -23.67 -2.72 -11.38
N LYS A 259 -23.11 -3.00 -10.20
CA LYS A 259 -21.76 -2.54 -9.82
C LYS A 259 -20.76 -3.66 -10.05
N ILE A 260 -19.70 -3.36 -10.79
CA ILE A 260 -18.58 -4.27 -11.02
C ILE A 260 -17.70 -4.32 -9.76
N SER A 261 -17.38 -3.17 -9.18
CA SER A 261 -16.67 -3.09 -7.89
C SER A 261 -17.62 -2.72 -6.75
N GLN A 262 -17.77 -3.59 -5.75
CA GLN A 262 -18.57 -3.29 -4.55
C GLN A 262 -18.07 -2.02 -3.83
N LYS A 263 -16.76 -1.74 -3.90
CA LYS A 263 -16.13 -0.56 -3.28
C LYS A 263 -16.01 0.63 -4.24
N GLY A 264 -16.48 0.50 -5.48
CA GLY A 264 -16.37 1.54 -6.51
C GLY A 264 -14.94 1.86 -6.95
N SER A 265 -14.00 0.92 -6.77
CA SER A 265 -12.59 1.13 -7.13
C SER A 265 -12.31 1.12 -8.63
N TYR A 266 -13.25 0.58 -9.42
CA TYR A 266 -13.23 0.55 -10.89
C TYR A 266 -14.67 0.36 -11.39
N GLN A 267 -14.94 0.86 -12.60
CA GLN A 267 -16.26 0.87 -13.26
C GLN A 267 -16.25 0.09 -14.58
N MET A 268 -15.10 -0.45 -14.98
CA MET A 268 -14.92 -1.15 -16.24
C MET A 268 -14.07 -2.40 -16.06
N ILE A 269 -14.36 -3.46 -16.80
CA ILE A 269 -13.46 -4.60 -17.01
C ILE A 269 -12.93 -4.50 -18.44
N LEU A 270 -11.60 -4.53 -18.55
CA LEU A 270 -10.91 -4.44 -19.82
C LEU A 270 -10.22 -5.79 -20.09
N PRO A 271 -10.46 -6.41 -21.25
CA PRO A 271 -9.73 -7.61 -21.65
C PRO A 271 -8.26 -7.27 -21.97
N PRO A 272 -7.28 -8.16 -21.71
CA PRO A 272 -5.86 -7.87 -21.84
C PRO A 272 -5.42 -7.48 -23.26
N GLU A 273 -6.14 -7.95 -24.28
CA GLU A 273 -5.88 -7.61 -25.68
C GLU A 273 -6.11 -6.11 -25.96
N LEU A 274 -6.95 -5.48 -25.13
CA LEU A 274 -7.20 -4.06 -25.15
C LEU A 274 -6.33 -3.32 -24.13
N SER A 275 -5.33 -3.92 -23.47
CA SER A 275 -4.44 -3.18 -22.55
C SER A 275 -3.09 -2.78 -23.17
N ILE A 276 -2.32 -1.98 -22.42
CA ILE A 276 -0.93 -1.59 -22.74
C ILE A 276 0.02 -2.70 -22.31
#